data_AF-A0A249T1E3-F1
#
_entry.id   AF-A0A249T1E3-F1
#
_cell.length_a   1.000
_cell.length_b   1.000
_cell.length_c   1.000
_cell.angle_alpha   90.00
_cell.angle_beta   90.00
_cell.angle_gamma   90.00
#
_symmetry.space_group_name_H-M   'P 1'
#
loop_
_entity.id
_entity.type
_entity.pdbx_description
1 polymer ?
#
loop_
_entity_poly.entity_id
_entity_poly.type
_entity_poly.pdbx_seq_one_letter_code
_entity_poly.pdbx_strand_id
1 'polypeptide(L)'
;MKQLKSFFTFDLPVEYSYIYSRFRKTHEGQRDIYASWPAEATRRHMINEYWSNALWHYSLLVVVAAVAVWFYNGQLNGMFMLVGVTLGIAAYLPLYFILYRPIFTGEFLPKLETVIAAYEGRERAWLEKCKQDQLTNRALVLFFYAFDKASKANFLTPSDKCADLLHKIFGSSPDGIKKALDLIFKKDKRAKLEHRHLVEVSKSFEEAYAILEAMQFEEGIQRLKHLEQQFQRP
;
A
#
# COMPACT_ATOMS: atom_id res chain seq x y z
N MET A 1 -4.44 -19.95 28.93
CA MET A 1 -3.17 -19.77 29.69
C MET A 1 -2.13 -18.92 28.97
N LYS A 2 -1.83 -19.13 27.67
CA LYS A 2 -0.80 -18.34 26.95
C LYS A 2 -1.05 -16.81 26.97
N GLN A 3 -2.28 -16.36 26.69
CA GLN A 3 -2.65 -14.93 26.68
C GLN A 3 -2.55 -14.25 28.06
N LEU A 4 -2.93 -14.95 29.13
CA LEU A 4 -2.82 -14.47 30.51
C LEU A 4 -1.34 -14.35 30.92
N LYS A 5 -0.52 -15.36 30.60
CA LYS A 5 0.92 -15.33 30.88
C LYS A 5 1.60 -14.15 30.17
N SER A 6 1.32 -13.94 28.89
CA SER A 6 1.87 -12.85 28.10
C SER A 6 1.35 -11.46 28.46
N PHE A 7 0.18 -11.38 29.12
CA PHE A 7 -0.30 -10.13 29.70
C PHE A 7 0.53 -9.76 30.93
N PHE A 8 0.78 -10.72 31.84
CA PHE A 8 1.59 -10.51 33.04
C PHE A 8 3.09 -10.29 32.76
N THR A 9 3.63 -10.87 31.69
CA THR A 9 5.02 -10.63 31.27
C THR A 9 5.17 -9.46 30.30
N PHE A 10 4.06 -8.87 29.85
CA PHE A 10 4.05 -7.79 28.87
C PHE A 10 4.75 -8.15 27.53
N ASP A 11 4.73 -9.45 27.15
CA ASP A 11 5.41 -9.95 25.95
C ASP A 11 4.61 -9.74 24.65
N LEU A 12 3.27 -9.81 24.75
CA LEU A 12 2.36 -9.72 23.60
C LEU A 12 2.45 -8.41 22.80
N PRO A 13 2.55 -7.22 23.42
CA PRO A 13 2.66 -5.96 22.69
C PRO A 13 3.91 -5.89 21.81
N VAL A 14 4.88 -6.77 22.03
CA VAL A 14 6.25 -6.66 21.53
C VAL A 14 6.56 -7.70 20.45
N GLU A 15 5.67 -8.66 20.21
CA GLU A 15 5.85 -9.69 19.18
C GLU A 15 5.59 -9.11 17.78
N TYR A 16 6.56 -9.27 16.86
CA TYR A 16 6.46 -8.69 15.51
C TYR A 16 5.23 -9.17 14.72
N SER A 17 4.95 -10.48 14.76
CA SER A 17 3.80 -11.09 14.08
C SER A 17 2.48 -10.47 14.55
N TYR A 18 2.37 -10.24 15.86
CA TYR A 18 1.22 -9.62 16.49
C TYR A 18 1.09 -8.16 16.11
N ILE A 19 2.16 -7.36 16.22
CA ILE A 19 2.20 -5.95 15.79
C ILE A 19 1.80 -5.84 14.32
N TYR A 20 2.35 -6.69 13.46
CA TYR A 20 2.03 -6.71 12.03
C TYR A 20 0.54 -6.99 11.77
N SER A 21 0.01 -8.06 12.38
CA SER A 21 -1.39 -8.43 12.20
C SER A 21 -2.36 -7.36 12.72
N ARG A 22 -2.02 -6.74 13.86
CA ARG A 22 -2.83 -5.69 14.48
C ARG A 22 -2.77 -4.40 13.69
N PHE A 23 -1.58 -3.99 13.22
CA PHE A 23 -1.43 -2.87 12.30
C PHE A 23 -2.31 -3.03 11.07
N ARG A 24 -2.20 -4.18 10.39
CA ARG A 24 -2.97 -4.46 9.19
C ARG A 24 -4.48 -4.39 9.45
N LYS A 25 -4.96 -5.10 10.48
CA LYS A 25 -6.39 -5.13 10.82
C LYS A 25 -6.93 -3.73 11.15
N THR A 26 -6.19 -2.95 11.93
CA THR A 26 -6.58 -1.59 12.29
C THR A 26 -6.55 -0.68 11.06
N HIS A 27 -5.52 -0.78 10.22
CA HIS A 27 -5.37 0.04 9.04
C HIS A 27 -6.46 -0.24 8.00
N GLU A 28 -6.70 -1.52 7.68
CA GLU A 28 -7.74 -1.95 6.75
C GLU A 28 -9.14 -1.56 7.27
N GLY A 29 -9.44 -1.83 8.55
CA GLY A 29 -10.73 -1.47 9.13
C GLY A 29 -11.00 0.04 9.17
N GLN A 30 -9.97 0.87 9.25
CA GLN A 30 -10.13 2.33 9.12
C GLN A 30 -10.25 2.79 7.67
N ARG A 31 -9.59 2.11 6.71
CA ARG A 31 -9.74 2.40 5.28
C ARG A 31 -11.13 2.08 4.76
N ASP A 32 -11.82 1.11 5.35
CA ASP A 32 -13.23 0.81 5.04
C ASP A 32 -14.16 2.00 5.34
N ILE A 33 -13.80 2.84 6.32
CA ILE A 33 -14.57 4.03 6.73
C ILE A 33 -14.02 5.29 6.04
N TYR A 34 -12.70 5.41 5.98
CA TYR A 34 -11.96 6.56 5.47
C TYR A 34 -10.99 6.13 4.37
N ALA A 35 -11.39 6.28 3.11
CA ALA A 35 -10.61 5.80 1.96
C ALA A 35 -9.15 6.28 1.92
N SER A 36 -8.86 7.47 2.49
CA SER A 36 -7.53 8.08 2.53
C SER A 36 -6.84 7.98 3.90
N TRP A 37 -7.17 6.97 4.71
CA TRP A 37 -6.57 6.80 6.03
C TRP A 37 -5.05 6.56 5.95
N PRO A 38 -4.20 7.45 6.49
CA PRO A 38 -2.75 7.32 6.35
C PRO A 38 -2.14 6.32 7.34
N ALA A 39 -1.02 5.70 6.98
CA ALA A 39 -0.26 4.80 7.86
C ALA A 39 0.15 5.48 9.18
N GLU A 40 0.51 6.77 9.14
CA GLU A 40 0.85 7.57 10.32
C GLU A 40 -0.30 7.67 11.34
N ALA A 41 -1.56 7.72 10.89
CA ALA A 41 -2.69 7.74 11.79
C ALA A 41 -2.85 6.39 12.52
N THR A 42 -2.59 5.29 11.81
CA THR A 42 -2.56 3.94 12.40
C THR A 42 -1.43 3.80 13.40
N ARG A 43 -0.24 4.33 13.06
CA ARG A 43 0.91 4.38 13.96
C ARG A 43 0.57 5.06 15.29
N ARG A 44 -0.03 6.25 15.24
CA ARG A 44 -0.47 6.97 16.45
C ARG A 44 -1.49 6.18 17.25
N HIS A 45 -2.44 5.53 16.58
CA HIS A 45 -3.42 4.67 17.23
C HIS A 45 -2.74 3.51 17.99
N MET A 46 -1.77 2.83 17.36
CA MET A 46 -1.04 1.73 17.99
C MET A 46 -0.14 2.19 19.14
N ILE A 47 0.47 3.37 19.05
CA ILE A 47 1.23 3.97 20.16
C ILE A 47 0.31 4.23 21.36
N ASN A 48 -0.86 4.83 21.12
CA ASN A 48 -1.84 5.08 22.19
C ASN A 48 -2.32 3.77 22.82
N GLU A 49 -2.55 2.75 22.00
CA GLU A 49 -2.95 1.42 22.45
C GLU A 49 -1.87 0.74 23.29
N TYR A 50 -0.59 0.86 22.92
CA TYR A 50 0.53 0.38 23.73
C TYR A 50 0.51 1.00 25.13
N TRP A 51 0.40 2.33 25.21
CA TRP A 51 0.39 3.02 26.50
C TRP A 51 -0.87 2.72 27.32
N SER A 52 -2.02 2.57 26.67
CA SER A 52 -3.25 2.12 27.34
C SER A 52 -3.08 0.71 27.92
N ASN A 53 -2.48 -0.21 27.19
CA ASN A 53 -2.18 -1.55 27.69
C ASN A 53 -1.17 -1.53 28.85
N ALA A 54 -0.15 -0.66 28.81
CA ALA A 54 0.80 -0.48 29.91
C ALA A 54 0.10 0.03 31.18
N LEU A 55 -0.83 0.98 31.04
CA LEU A 55 -1.66 1.46 32.15
C LEU A 55 -2.55 0.34 32.71
N TRP A 56 -3.24 -0.42 31.86
CA TRP A 56 -4.06 -1.54 32.30
C TRP A 56 -3.26 -2.63 33.02
N HIS A 57 -2.09 -2.97 32.48
CA HIS A 57 -1.18 -3.92 33.11
C HIS A 57 -0.77 -3.44 34.50
N TYR A 58 -0.37 -2.16 34.62
CA TYR A 58 -0.05 -1.55 35.90
C TYR A 58 -1.24 -1.54 36.87
N SER A 59 -2.42 -1.13 36.43
CA SER A 59 -3.64 -1.12 37.24
C SER A 59 -4.00 -2.52 37.75
N LEU A 60 -3.83 -3.56 36.93
CA LEU A 60 -4.05 -4.94 37.36
C LEU A 60 -3.09 -5.34 38.48
N LEU A 61 -1.80 -4.99 38.39
CA LEU A 61 -0.82 -5.27 39.44
C LEU A 61 -1.20 -4.60 40.77
N VAL A 62 -1.67 -3.35 40.72
CA VAL A 62 -2.14 -2.62 41.91
C VAL A 62 -3.36 -3.29 42.53
N VAL A 63 -4.34 -3.70 41.71
CA VAL A 63 -5.54 -4.41 42.19
C VAL A 63 -5.17 -5.74 42.83
N VAL A 64 -4.29 -6.53 42.21
CA VAL A 64 -3.82 -7.81 42.78
C VAL A 64 -3.11 -7.59 44.12
N ALA A 65 -2.25 -6.57 44.21
CA ALA A 65 -1.58 -6.22 45.46
C ALA A 65 -2.57 -5.80 46.55
N ALA A 66 -3.56 -4.96 46.22
CA ALA A 66 -4.59 -4.51 47.15
C ALA A 66 -5.45 -5.68 47.67
N VAL A 67 -5.85 -6.61 46.80
CA VAL A 67 -6.59 -7.82 47.16
C VAL A 67 -5.77 -8.71 48.10
N ALA A 68 -4.47 -8.89 47.81
CA ALA A 68 -3.58 -9.66 48.67
C ALA A 68 -3.51 -9.05 50.08
N VAL A 69 -3.32 -7.73 50.19
CA VAL A 69 -3.25 -7.06 51.49
C VAL A 69 -4.58 -7.13 52.25
N TRP A 70 -5.71 -6.99 51.55
CA TRP A 70 -7.03 -7.12 52.16
C TRP A 70 -7.23 -8.50 52.80
N PHE A 71 -6.81 -9.57 52.11
CA PHE A 71 -6.94 -10.95 52.61
C PHE A 71 -6.20 -11.18 53.94
N TYR A 72 -5.05 -10.53 54.13
CA TYR A 72 -4.25 -10.67 55.36
C TYR A 72 -4.70 -9.75 56.51
N ASN A 73 -5.17 -8.53 56.22
CA ASN A 73 -5.47 -7.54 57.27
C ASN A 73 -6.96 -7.49 57.67
N GLY A 74 -7.89 -8.06 56.88
CA GLY A 74 -9.31 -8.22 57.22
C GLY A 74 -10.14 -6.93 57.36
N GLN A 75 -9.51 -5.77 57.58
CA GLN A 75 -10.14 -4.46 57.69
C GLN A 75 -9.37 -3.42 56.87
N LEU A 76 -10.06 -2.75 55.95
CA LEU A 76 -9.52 -1.63 55.18
C LEU A 76 -9.92 -0.32 55.86
N ASN A 77 -9.00 0.29 56.60
CA ASN A 77 -9.18 1.65 57.11
C ASN A 77 -9.04 2.67 55.97
N GLY A 78 -9.82 3.76 55.98
CA GLY A 78 -9.72 4.84 54.99
C GLY A 78 -8.32 5.46 54.90
N MET A 79 -7.60 5.60 56.02
CA MET A 79 -6.21 6.08 56.00
C MET A 79 -5.27 5.10 55.27
N PHE A 80 -5.48 3.80 55.47
CA PHE A 80 -4.69 2.76 54.82
C PHE A 80 -4.91 2.77 53.30
N MET A 81 -6.17 2.92 52.86
CA MET A 81 -6.52 3.04 51.43
C MET A 81 -5.90 4.29 50.81
N LEU A 82 -5.94 5.43 51.51
CA LEU A 82 -5.35 6.68 51.02
C LEU A 82 -3.85 6.53 50.82
N VAL A 83 -3.12 6.01 51.82
CA VAL A 83 -1.68 5.73 51.70
C VAL A 83 -1.38 4.75 50.57
N GLY A 84 -2.20 3.69 50.43
CA GLY A 84 -2.06 2.71 49.35
C GLY A 84 -2.19 3.32 47.96
N VAL A 85 -3.15 4.22 47.75
CA VAL A 85 -3.33 4.93 46.47
C VAL A 85 -2.13 5.84 46.18
N THR A 86 -1.64 6.60 47.16
CA THR A 86 -0.48 7.49 46.96
C THR A 86 0.78 6.69 46.63
N LEU A 87 1.02 5.60 47.34
CA LEU A 87 2.14 4.70 47.07
C LEU A 87 2.00 3.99 45.72
N GLY A 88 0.79 3.62 45.32
CA GLY A 88 0.48 3.14 43.98
C GLY A 88 0.95 4.15 42.95
N ILE A 89 0.37 5.34 42.92
CA ILE A 89 0.73 6.39 41.94
C ILE A 89 2.24 6.64 41.92
N ALA A 90 2.90 6.71 43.08
CA ALA A 90 4.35 6.86 43.17
C ALA A 90 5.12 5.67 42.54
N ALA A 91 4.65 4.44 42.73
CA ALA A 91 5.24 3.23 42.16
C ALA A 91 5.10 3.11 40.64
N TYR A 92 4.18 3.84 40.01
CA TYR A 92 4.10 3.89 38.55
C TYR A 92 5.34 4.51 37.91
N LEU A 93 5.92 5.54 38.54
CA LEU A 93 7.09 6.27 38.02
C LEU A 93 8.31 5.35 37.76
N PRO A 94 8.81 4.57 38.74
CA PRO A 94 9.95 3.67 38.49
C PRO A 94 9.59 2.59 37.47
N LEU A 95 8.38 2.03 37.50
CA LEU A 95 7.93 1.05 36.50
C LEU A 95 7.90 1.63 35.08
N TYR A 96 7.45 2.87 34.93
CA TYR A 96 7.47 3.58 33.66
C TYR A 96 8.88 3.72 33.11
N PHE A 97 9.83 4.18 33.92
CA PHE A 97 11.20 4.43 33.46
C PHE A 97 12.04 3.16 33.26
N ILE A 98 11.80 2.10 34.04
CA ILE A 98 12.62 0.88 34.04
C ILE A 98 12.05 -0.18 33.10
N LEU A 99 10.72 -0.29 32.99
CA LEU A 99 10.06 -1.36 32.22
C LEU A 99 9.40 -0.83 30.95
N TYR A 100 8.38 0.03 31.09
CA TYR A 100 7.53 0.37 29.95
C TYR A 100 8.23 1.23 28.91
N ARG A 101 8.99 2.23 29.33
CA ARG A 101 9.71 3.12 28.42
C ARG A 101 10.84 2.40 27.66
N PRO A 102 11.72 1.62 28.31
CA PRO A 102 12.76 0.87 27.57
C PRO A 102 12.18 -0.12 26.57
N ILE A 103 11.12 -0.86 26.92
CA ILE A 103 10.43 -1.77 25.99
C ILE A 103 9.81 -1.00 24.83
N PHE A 104 9.19 0.15 25.12
CA PHE A 104 8.59 1.00 24.09
C PHE A 104 9.63 1.47 23.07
N THR A 105 10.73 2.06 23.56
CA THR A 105 11.75 2.66 22.69
C THR A 105 12.67 1.63 22.04
N GLY A 106 12.98 0.56 22.76
CA GLY A 106 13.97 -0.45 22.33
C GLY A 106 13.38 -1.55 21.47
N GLU A 107 12.09 -1.89 21.66
CA GLU A 107 11.49 -3.01 20.96
C GLU A 107 10.22 -2.66 20.18
N PHE A 108 9.20 -2.12 20.86
CA PHE A 108 7.90 -1.90 20.24
C PHE A 108 7.98 -0.91 19.08
N LEU A 109 8.55 0.28 19.32
CA LEU A 109 8.59 1.35 18.33
C LEU A 109 9.41 0.95 17.10
N PRO A 110 10.64 0.40 17.21
CA PRO A 110 11.37 -0.09 16.04
C PRO A 110 10.63 -1.17 15.23
N LYS A 111 9.96 -2.11 15.91
CA LYS A 111 9.16 -3.16 15.25
C LYS A 111 7.95 -2.56 14.54
N LEU A 112 7.28 -1.57 15.14
CA LEU A 112 6.16 -0.85 14.52
C LEU A 112 6.60 -0.10 13.25
N GLU A 113 7.73 0.62 13.29
CA GLU A 113 8.27 1.29 12.10
C GLU A 113 8.62 0.28 11.00
N THR A 114 9.18 -0.86 11.37
CA THR A 114 9.51 -1.95 10.42
C THR A 114 8.24 -2.53 9.79
N VAL A 115 7.16 -2.69 10.57
CA VAL A 115 5.85 -3.13 10.07
C VAL A 115 5.28 -2.12 9.08
N ILE A 116 5.34 -0.83 9.39
CA ILE A 116 4.85 0.25 8.51
C ILE A 116 5.63 0.23 7.20
N ALA A 117 6.97 0.21 7.26
CA ALA A 117 7.81 0.17 6.07
C ALA A 117 7.54 -1.08 5.20
N ALA A 118 7.36 -2.25 5.84
CA ALA A 118 7.04 -3.50 5.15
C ALA A 118 5.64 -3.53 4.54
N TYR A 119 4.69 -2.82 5.14
CA TYR A 119 3.33 -2.67 4.61
C TYR A 119 3.32 -1.73 3.40
N GLU A 120 3.86 -0.52 3.55
CA GLU A 120 3.95 0.46 2.45
C GLU A 120 4.81 -0.06 1.30
N GLY A 121 5.92 -0.75 1.59
CA GLY A 121 6.76 -1.38 0.58
C GLY A 121 5.99 -2.40 -0.25
N ARG A 122 5.11 -3.19 0.38
CA ARG A 122 4.23 -4.13 -0.33
C ARG A 122 3.17 -3.43 -1.17
N GLU A 123 2.56 -2.36 -0.66
CA GLU A 123 1.57 -1.59 -1.42
C GLU A 123 2.21 -0.94 -2.65
N ARG A 124 3.41 -0.35 -2.51
CA ARG A 124 4.18 0.19 -3.64
C ARG A 124 4.57 -0.90 -4.64
N ALA A 125 5.09 -2.03 -4.18
CA ALA A 125 5.45 -3.15 -5.06
C ALA A 125 4.25 -3.71 -5.82
N TRP A 126 3.08 -3.78 -5.17
CA TRP A 126 1.83 -4.16 -5.83
C TRP A 126 1.41 -3.14 -6.88
N LEU A 127 1.48 -1.84 -6.59
CA LEU A 127 1.19 -0.77 -7.56
C LEU A 127 2.16 -0.81 -8.75
N GLU A 128 3.45 -1.04 -8.50
CA GLU A 128 4.46 -1.20 -9.54
C GLU A 128 4.18 -2.43 -10.40
N LYS A 129 3.80 -3.55 -9.79
CA LYS A 129 3.38 -4.74 -10.52
C LYS A 129 2.15 -4.46 -11.39
N CYS A 130 1.12 -3.83 -10.84
CA CYS A 130 -0.07 -3.43 -11.60
C CYS A 130 0.28 -2.50 -12.78
N LYS A 131 1.26 -1.60 -12.59
CA LYS A 131 1.77 -0.74 -13.66
C LYS A 131 2.59 -1.50 -14.71
N GLN A 132 3.35 -2.52 -14.30
CA GLN A 132 4.11 -3.38 -15.21
C GLN A 132 3.20 -4.31 -16.02
N ASP A 133 2.10 -4.78 -15.43
CA ASP A 133 1.10 -5.62 -16.09
C ASP A 133 0.22 -4.81 -17.07
N GLN A 134 0.22 -3.47 -16.99
CA GLN A 134 -0.43 -2.61 -17.98
C GLN A 134 0.38 -2.54 -19.27
N LEU A 135 -0.34 -2.54 -20.40
CA LEU A 135 0.23 -2.25 -21.70
C LEU A 135 0.97 -0.91 -21.70
N THR A 136 2.08 -0.84 -22.44
CA THR A 136 2.76 0.43 -22.69
C THR A 136 1.81 1.41 -23.41
N ASN A 137 1.99 2.72 -23.22
CA ASN A 137 1.17 3.74 -23.89
C ASN A 137 1.13 3.55 -25.42
N ARG A 138 2.23 3.09 -26.00
CA ARG A 138 2.29 2.79 -27.44
C ARG A 138 1.47 1.56 -27.80
N ALA A 139 1.63 0.46 -27.07
CA ALA A 139 0.83 -0.75 -27.26
C ALA A 139 -0.68 -0.47 -27.06
N LEU A 140 -1.05 0.36 -26.09
CA LEU A 140 -2.43 0.82 -25.88
C LEU A 140 -3.00 1.55 -27.10
N VAL A 141 -2.23 2.49 -27.66
CA VAL A 141 -2.68 3.24 -28.84
C VAL A 141 -2.72 2.34 -30.08
N LEU A 142 -1.78 1.40 -30.24
CA LEU A 142 -1.79 0.40 -31.31
C LEU A 142 -3.01 -0.52 -31.20
N PHE A 143 -3.28 -1.04 -30.00
CA PHE A 143 -4.47 -1.83 -29.72
C PHE A 143 -5.74 -1.06 -30.07
N PHE A 144 -5.89 0.19 -29.61
CA PHE A 144 -7.05 1.00 -29.95
C PHE A 144 -7.11 1.36 -31.44
N TYR A 145 -5.96 1.52 -32.12
CA TYR A 145 -5.90 1.71 -33.57
C TYR A 145 -6.49 0.52 -34.32
N ALA A 146 -6.21 -0.70 -33.88
CA ALA A 146 -6.80 -1.90 -34.47
C ALA A 146 -8.34 -1.87 -34.41
N PHE A 147 -8.90 -1.51 -33.26
CA PHE A 147 -10.35 -1.33 -33.08
C PHE A 147 -10.92 -0.19 -33.90
N ASP A 148 -10.27 0.98 -33.90
CA ASP A 148 -10.71 2.16 -34.65
C ASP A 148 -10.81 1.87 -36.15
N LYS A 149 -9.84 1.13 -36.70
CA LYS A 149 -9.80 0.79 -38.12
C LYS A 149 -10.72 -0.36 -38.50
N ALA A 150 -10.85 -1.38 -37.65
CA ALA A 150 -11.79 -2.46 -37.90
C ALA A 150 -13.25 -1.99 -37.81
N SER A 151 -13.57 -1.14 -36.83
CA SER A 151 -14.91 -0.54 -36.68
C SER A 151 -15.23 0.54 -37.71
N LYS A 152 -14.24 0.98 -38.50
CA LYS A 152 -14.33 2.12 -39.44
C LYS A 152 -14.73 3.44 -38.77
N ALA A 153 -14.58 3.56 -37.45
CA ALA A 153 -14.89 4.77 -36.70
C ALA A 153 -13.99 5.95 -37.09
N ASN A 154 -12.71 5.67 -37.43
CA ASN A 154 -11.71 6.68 -37.84
C ASN A 154 -11.59 7.87 -36.87
N PHE A 155 -11.78 7.61 -35.59
CA PHE A 155 -11.73 8.57 -34.50
C PHE A 155 -10.30 9.00 -34.17
N LEU A 156 -9.33 8.10 -34.30
CA LEU A 156 -7.95 8.39 -33.90
C LEU A 156 -7.31 9.48 -34.75
N THR A 157 -6.86 10.55 -34.09
CA THR A 157 -6.09 11.64 -34.69
C THR A 157 -4.96 12.07 -33.75
N PRO A 158 -3.81 12.53 -34.27
CA PRO A 158 -2.71 13.05 -33.46
C PRO A 158 -3.03 14.45 -32.91
N SER A 159 -3.97 14.52 -31.96
CA SER A 159 -4.47 15.75 -31.33
C SER A 159 -4.54 15.62 -29.81
N ASP A 160 -4.43 16.75 -29.11
CA ASP A 160 -4.58 16.82 -27.64
C ASP A 160 -5.93 16.28 -27.19
N LYS A 161 -7.00 16.63 -27.90
CA LYS A 161 -8.36 16.14 -27.61
C LYS A 161 -8.46 14.61 -27.66
N CYS A 162 -7.78 13.97 -28.61
CA CYS A 162 -7.76 12.51 -28.70
C CYS A 162 -6.94 11.90 -27.56
N ALA A 163 -5.78 12.48 -27.25
CA ALA A 163 -4.94 12.04 -26.13
C ALA A 163 -5.67 12.15 -24.78
N ASP A 164 -6.41 13.23 -24.54
CA ASP A 164 -7.22 13.41 -23.34
C ASP A 164 -8.36 12.38 -23.23
N LEU A 165 -8.98 12.02 -24.35
CA LEU A 165 -10.03 11.00 -24.36
C LEU A 165 -9.48 9.60 -24.08
N LEU A 166 -8.35 9.24 -24.71
CA LEU A 166 -7.68 7.96 -24.44
C LEU A 166 -7.10 7.91 -23.02
N HIS A 167 -6.65 9.05 -22.48
CA HIS A 167 -6.26 9.15 -21.06
C HIS A 167 -7.44 8.80 -20.14
N LYS A 168 -8.64 9.32 -20.42
CA LYS A 168 -9.85 8.99 -19.64
C LYS A 168 -10.25 7.51 -19.74
N ILE A 169 -10.00 6.87 -20.88
CA ILE A 169 -10.34 5.45 -21.10
C ILE A 169 -9.32 4.53 -20.42
N PHE A 170 -8.03 4.82 -20.59
CA PHE A 170 -6.95 3.91 -20.19
C PHE A 170 -6.23 4.30 -18.89
N GLY A 171 -6.46 5.51 -18.36
CA GLY A 171 -5.76 6.03 -17.18
C GLY A 171 -4.30 6.40 -17.43
N SER A 172 -3.82 6.34 -18.67
CA SER A 172 -2.42 6.58 -19.04
C SER A 172 -2.12 8.05 -19.32
N SER A 173 -0.87 8.48 -19.12
CA SER A 173 -0.44 9.88 -19.32
C SER A 173 -0.82 10.44 -20.72
N PRO A 174 -1.51 11.60 -20.80
CA PRO A 174 -1.87 12.25 -22.07
C PRO A 174 -0.67 12.53 -22.97
N ASP A 175 0.44 13.01 -22.39
CA ASP A 175 1.67 13.30 -23.14
C ASP A 175 2.27 12.04 -23.78
N GLY A 176 2.25 10.93 -23.05
CA GLY A 176 2.73 9.65 -23.55
C GLY A 176 1.86 9.11 -24.68
N ILE A 177 0.53 9.23 -24.55
CA ILE A 177 -0.43 8.86 -25.58
C ILE A 177 -0.25 9.75 -26.82
N LYS A 178 -0.14 11.07 -26.66
CA LYS A 178 0.07 12.02 -27.76
C LYS A 178 1.33 11.69 -28.55
N LYS A 179 2.44 11.42 -27.87
CA LYS A 179 3.70 10.99 -28.51
C LYS A 179 3.53 9.69 -29.29
N ALA A 180 2.78 8.72 -28.75
CA ALA A 180 2.48 7.47 -29.44
C ALA A 180 1.59 7.69 -30.68
N LEU A 181 0.54 8.52 -30.58
CA LEU A 181 -0.30 8.91 -31.71
C LEU A 181 0.51 9.64 -32.79
N ASP A 182 1.36 10.58 -32.40
CA ASP A 182 2.25 11.29 -33.32
C ASP A 182 3.13 10.30 -34.08
N LEU A 183 3.74 9.34 -33.40
CA LEU A 183 4.57 8.31 -34.01
C LEU A 183 3.76 7.42 -34.97
N ILE A 184 2.53 7.06 -34.60
CA ILE A 184 1.64 6.23 -35.44
C ILE A 184 1.12 6.97 -36.66
N PHE A 185 0.85 8.28 -36.59
CA PHE A 185 0.19 9.01 -37.70
C PHE A 185 1.13 9.92 -38.50
N LYS A 186 2.23 10.41 -37.92
CA LYS A 186 3.15 11.37 -38.57
C LYS A 186 4.37 10.65 -39.16
N LYS A 187 4.44 10.59 -40.50
CA LYS A 187 5.50 9.88 -41.24
C LYS A 187 6.90 10.45 -40.97
N ASP A 188 7.02 11.77 -40.82
CA ASP A 188 8.27 12.47 -40.50
C ASP A 188 8.84 12.06 -39.14
N LYS A 189 7.97 11.74 -38.18
CA LYS A 189 8.38 11.23 -36.86
C LYS A 189 8.89 9.81 -36.94
N ARG A 190 8.28 8.96 -37.78
CA ARG A 190 8.74 7.59 -38.01
C ARG A 190 10.09 7.53 -38.70
N ALA A 191 10.28 8.36 -39.72
CA ALA A 191 11.52 8.40 -40.50
C ALA A 191 12.75 8.85 -39.69
N LYS A 192 12.54 9.53 -38.55
CA LYS A 192 13.60 10.01 -37.65
C LYS A 192 13.88 9.05 -36.48
N LEU A 193 13.30 7.84 -36.49
CA LEU A 193 13.50 6.88 -35.41
C LEU A 193 14.89 6.25 -35.51
N GLU A 194 15.64 6.36 -34.40
CA GLU A 194 16.89 5.63 -34.24
C GLU A 194 16.64 4.12 -34.06
N HIS A 195 17.65 3.31 -34.35
CA HIS A 195 17.56 1.84 -34.29
C HIS A 195 17.04 1.32 -32.93
N ARG A 196 17.50 1.90 -31.82
CA ARG A 196 17.02 1.54 -30.47
C ARG A 196 15.50 1.75 -30.31
N HIS A 197 14.98 2.86 -30.83
CA HIS A 197 13.56 3.17 -30.74
C HIS A 197 12.71 2.28 -31.66
N LEU A 198 13.27 1.80 -32.78
CA LEU A 198 12.58 0.81 -33.63
C LEU A 198 12.37 -0.53 -32.92
N VAL A 199 13.36 -0.98 -32.12
CA VAL A 199 13.22 -2.19 -31.29
C VAL A 199 12.10 -2.00 -30.26
N GLU A 200 12.06 -0.85 -29.57
CA GLU A 200 10.99 -0.55 -28.61
C GLU A 200 9.60 -0.46 -29.26
N VAL A 201 9.52 0.08 -30.49
CA VAL A 201 8.28 0.11 -31.27
C VAL A 201 7.83 -1.31 -31.63
N SER A 202 8.75 -2.15 -32.11
CA SER A 202 8.45 -3.55 -32.47
C SER A 202 7.94 -4.33 -31.26
N LYS A 203 8.59 -4.17 -30.10
CA LYS A 203 8.09 -4.73 -28.83
C LYS A 203 6.67 -4.27 -28.49
N SER A 204 6.33 -3.01 -28.76
CA SER A 204 4.97 -2.50 -28.53
C SER A 204 3.93 -3.11 -29.48
N PHE A 205 4.34 -3.48 -30.71
CA PHE A 205 3.49 -4.25 -31.63
C PHE A 205 3.27 -5.68 -31.13
N GLU A 206 4.34 -6.36 -30.68
CA GLU A 206 4.24 -7.69 -30.07
C GLU A 206 3.30 -7.71 -28.86
N GLU A 207 3.41 -6.73 -27.97
CA GLU A 207 2.50 -6.56 -26.83
C GLU A 207 1.03 -6.42 -27.28
N ALA A 208 0.77 -5.62 -28.32
CA ALA A 208 -0.58 -5.44 -28.86
C ALA A 208 -1.09 -6.72 -29.56
N TYR A 209 -0.24 -7.41 -30.32
CA TYR A 209 -0.59 -8.68 -30.98
C TYR A 209 -0.98 -9.75 -29.97
N ALA A 210 -0.20 -9.93 -28.90
CA ALA A 210 -0.47 -10.94 -27.88
C ALA A 210 -1.89 -10.82 -27.31
N ILE A 211 -2.39 -9.59 -27.13
CA ILE A 211 -3.76 -9.35 -26.65
C ILE A 211 -4.79 -9.61 -27.75
N LEU A 212 -4.55 -9.13 -28.97
CA LEU A 212 -5.48 -9.36 -30.08
C LEU A 212 -5.61 -10.84 -30.42
N GLU A 213 -4.52 -11.60 -30.34
CA GLU A 213 -4.49 -13.06 -30.50
C GLU A 213 -5.28 -13.75 -29.38
N ALA A 214 -5.07 -13.35 -28.12
CA ALA A 214 -5.85 -13.85 -26.99
C ALA A 214 -7.37 -13.54 -27.13
N MET A 215 -7.71 -12.40 -27.73
CA MET A 215 -9.09 -12.02 -28.06
C MET A 215 -9.63 -12.69 -29.34
N GLN A 216 -8.79 -13.44 -30.08
CA GLN A 216 -9.13 -14.01 -31.39
C GLN A 216 -9.60 -12.96 -32.41
N PHE A 217 -9.04 -11.74 -32.34
CA PHE A 217 -9.45 -10.62 -33.19
C PHE A 217 -8.62 -10.50 -34.47
N GLU A 218 -8.87 -11.41 -35.40
CA GLU A 218 -8.11 -11.54 -36.65
C GLU A 218 -8.09 -10.26 -37.51
N GLU A 219 -9.21 -9.55 -37.61
CA GLU A 219 -9.24 -8.29 -38.38
C GLU A 219 -8.28 -7.26 -37.77
N GLY A 220 -8.27 -7.12 -36.44
CA GLY A 220 -7.37 -6.21 -35.74
C GLY A 220 -5.90 -6.55 -35.97
N ILE A 221 -5.55 -7.85 -35.93
CA ILE A 221 -4.20 -8.34 -36.22
C ILE A 221 -3.78 -7.93 -37.63
N GLN A 222 -4.64 -8.11 -38.64
CA GLN A 222 -4.36 -7.70 -40.02
C GLN A 222 -4.15 -6.18 -40.14
N ARG A 223 -4.95 -5.37 -39.44
CA ARG A 223 -4.78 -3.90 -39.41
C ARG A 223 -3.44 -3.50 -38.80
N LEU A 224 -3.02 -4.15 -37.72
CA LEU A 224 -1.73 -3.89 -37.09
C LEU A 224 -0.55 -4.32 -37.97
N LYS A 225 -0.61 -5.50 -38.61
CA LYS A 225 0.44 -5.96 -39.55
C LYS A 225 0.66 -4.97 -40.69
N HIS A 226 -0.44 -4.45 -41.26
CA HIS A 226 -0.35 -3.42 -42.30
C HIS A 226 0.26 -2.11 -41.77
N LEU A 227 0.01 -1.74 -40.51
CA LEU A 227 0.63 -0.55 -39.90
C LEU A 227 2.12 -0.78 -39.62
N GLU A 228 2.50 -1.94 -39.08
CA GLU A 228 3.88 -2.31 -38.74
C GLU A 228 4.80 -2.30 -39.96
N GLN A 229 4.32 -2.77 -41.11
CA GLN A 229 5.03 -2.67 -42.40
C GLN A 229 5.39 -1.23 -42.80
N GLN A 230 4.73 -0.21 -42.22
CA GLN A 230 5.08 1.19 -42.48
C GLN A 230 6.21 1.70 -41.58
N PHE A 231 6.55 0.97 -40.51
CA PHE A 231 7.71 1.20 -39.66
C PHE A 231 8.94 0.44 -40.16
N GLN A 232 8.70 -0.70 -40.81
CA GLN A 232 9.70 -1.48 -41.52
C GLN A 232 9.80 -0.98 -42.97
N ARG A 233 10.53 0.11 -43.23
CA ARG A 233 10.92 0.45 -44.61
C ARG A 233 12.45 0.45 -44.73
N PRO A 234 12.97 0.04 -45.91
CA PRO A 234 14.38 -0.27 -46.15
C PRO A 234 15.32 0.90 -45.87
#